data_AF-A0A936RL88-F1
#
_entry.id   AF-A0A936RL88-F1
#
_cell.length_a   1.000
_cell.length_b   1.000
_cell.length_c   1.000
_cell.angle_alpha   90.00
_cell.angle_beta   90.00
_cell.angle_gamma   90.00
#
_symmetry.space_group_name_H-M   'P 1'
#
loop_
_entity.id
_entity.type
_entity.pdbx_description
1 polymer ?
#
loop_
_entity_poly.entity_id
_entity_poly.type
_entity_poly.pdbx_seq_one_letter_code
_entity_poly.pdbx_strand_id
1 'polypeptide(L)'
;MLASLTPRGPGEGPHWERLALWLQDQIPTADVDGVWVFRVLRRDLAEYGTAVISRIDGDRRRIYTARYTALIKGKKRGGFEAVMDEVGSGPLEALHELLALVPVRADDEEPPVPIEVSLWFPPVVVQEELPLESVAEEAVEADDTDDAELAAADIGDGDD
;
A
#
# COMPACT_ATOMS: atom_id res chain seq x y z
N MET A 1 8.13 -25.79 12.50
CA MET A 1 8.34 -24.72 11.50
C MET A 1 9.08 -23.58 12.18
N LEU A 2 10.39 -23.50 11.99
CA LEU A 2 11.19 -22.39 12.52
C LEU A 2 11.03 -21.22 11.54
N ALA A 3 10.34 -20.17 11.95
CA ALA A 3 10.31 -18.92 11.20
C ALA A 3 11.75 -18.41 11.12
N SER A 4 12.33 -18.42 9.93
CA SER A 4 13.58 -17.78 9.62
C SER A 4 13.47 -16.31 10.06
N LEU A 5 14.11 -15.95 11.17
CA LEU A 5 14.37 -14.56 11.52
C LEU A 5 15.44 -14.07 10.55
N THR A 6 15.06 -13.88 9.28
CA THR A 6 15.87 -13.12 8.34
C THR A 6 16.15 -11.78 9.02
N PRO A 7 17.41 -11.32 9.11
CA PRO A 7 17.69 -9.98 9.56
C PRO A 7 16.93 -9.03 8.64
N ARG A 8 15.84 -8.45 9.15
CA ARG A 8 15.08 -7.42 8.44
C ARG A 8 15.97 -6.18 8.40
N GLY A 9 16.19 -5.63 7.21
CA GLY A 9 17.03 -4.47 7.02
C GLY A 9 16.50 -3.23 7.74
N PRO A 10 17.26 -2.12 7.71
CA PRO A 10 16.82 -0.85 8.27
C PRO A 10 15.47 -0.44 7.66
N GLY A 11 14.50 -0.05 8.50
CA GLY A 11 13.17 0.35 8.05
C GLY A 11 12.22 -0.81 7.71
N GLU A 12 12.63 -2.06 7.94
CA GLU A 12 11.79 -3.24 7.74
C GLU A 12 11.31 -3.81 9.09
N GLY A 13 10.03 -4.20 9.19
CA GLY A 13 9.47 -4.76 10.42
C GLY A 13 8.01 -4.36 10.67
N PRO A 14 7.31 -5.09 11.55
CA PRO A 14 5.87 -4.88 11.76
C PRO A 14 5.55 -3.50 12.34
N HIS A 15 6.44 -2.91 13.14
CA HIS A 15 6.26 -1.55 13.67
C HIS A 15 6.57 -0.46 12.64
N TRP A 16 7.54 -0.71 11.75
CA TRP A 16 7.82 0.17 10.60
C TRP A 16 6.67 0.15 9.59
N GLU A 17 6.16 -1.03 9.24
CA GLU A 17 4.96 -1.20 8.40
C GLU A 17 3.77 -0.44 8.99
N ARG A 18 3.58 -0.51 10.32
CA ARG A 18 2.52 0.22 11.01
C ARG A 18 2.72 1.74 10.98
N LEU A 19 3.97 2.20 11.08
CA LEU A 19 4.30 3.63 10.91
C LEU A 19 4.01 4.08 9.47
N ALA A 20 4.41 3.29 8.47
CA ALA A 20 4.17 3.61 7.06
C ALA A 20 2.66 3.68 6.75
N LEU A 21 1.85 2.75 7.26
CA LEU A 21 0.39 2.81 7.13
C LEU A 21 -0.20 4.05 7.78
N TRP A 22 0.29 4.43 8.96
CA TRP A 22 -0.16 5.66 9.62
C TRP A 22 0.26 6.91 8.84
N LEU A 23 1.47 6.93 8.27
CA LEU A 23 1.95 8.06 7.45
C LEU A 23 1.13 8.26 6.16
N GLN A 24 0.64 7.18 5.55
CA GLN A 24 -0.22 7.25 4.36
C GLN A 24 -1.50 8.06 4.60
N ASP A 25 -2.01 8.06 5.83
CA ASP A 25 -3.20 8.83 6.21
C ASP A 25 -2.87 10.32 6.45
N GLN A 26 -1.59 10.65 6.71
CA GLN A 26 -1.17 12.00 7.08
C GLN A 26 -0.67 12.83 5.90
N ILE A 27 -0.03 12.20 4.91
CA ILE A 27 0.57 12.88 3.77
C ILE A 27 0.26 12.15 2.45
N PRO A 28 0.15 12.86 1.32
CA PRO A 28 0.05 12.22 0.01
C PRO A 28 1.37 11.53 -0.34
N THR A 29 1.36 10.20 -0.37
CA THR A 29 2.58 9.41 -0.56
C THR A 29 3.13 9.44 -1.97
N ALA A 30 2.32 9.85 -2.96
CA ALA A 30 2.76 10.08 -4.33
C ALA A 30 3.82 11.20 -4.45
N ASP A 31 3.83 12.13 -3.48
CA ASP A 31 4.77 13.25 -3.45
C ASP A 31 6.06 12.92 -2.66
N VAL A 32 6.16 11.74 -2.06
CA VAL A 32 7.31 11.34 -1.25
C VAL A 32 8.45 10.91 -2.17
N ASP A 33 9.57 11.62 -2.09
CA ASP A 33 10.74 11.38 -2.95
C ASP A 33 11.94 10.78 -2.20
N GLY A 34 11.88 10.71 -0.87
CA GLY A 34 12.96 10.13 -0.07
C GLY A 34 12.53 9.71 1.32
N VAL A 35 13.08 8.60 1.80
CA VAL A 35 12.91 8.10 3.16
C VAL A 35 14.28 7.71 3.73
N TRP A 36 14.57 8.19 4.93
CA TRP A 36 15.76 7.81 5.70
C TRP A 36 15.34 7.30 7.06
N VAL A 37 15.87 6.17 7.50
CA VAL A 37 15.52 5.56 8.78
C VAL A 37 16.72 5.55 9.69
N PHE A 38 16.51 5.95 10.94
CA PHE A 38 17.49 5.78 12.00
C PHE A 38 17.43 4.35 12.54
N ARG A 39 18.52 3.91 13.17
CA ARG A 39 18.53 2.66 13.89
C ARG A 39 17.43 2.66 14.97
N VAL A 40 16.82 1.50 15.17
CA VAL A 40 15.78 1.33 16.17
C VAL A 40 16.43 1.27 17.55
N LEU A 41 15.97 2.13 18.46
CA LEU A 41 16.43 2.12 19.85
C LEU A 41 15.50 1.28 20.71
N ARG A 42 16.06 0.40 21.54
CA ARG A 42 15.30 -0.41 22.50
C ARG A 42 15.69 -0.03 23.91
N ARG A 43 14.78 0.60 24.64
CA ARG A 43 15.02 1.09 26.00
C ARG A 43 13.73 0.99 26.82
N ASP A 44 13.86 0.71 28.11
CA ASP A 44 12.74 0.75 29.06
C ASP A 44 11.51 -0.08 28.62
N LEU A 45 11.74 -1.27 28.05
CA LEU A 45 10.69 -2.18 27.55
C LEU A 45 9.88 -1.63 26.36
N ALA A 46 10.38 -0.58 25.72
CA ALA A 46 9.83 0.04 24.53
C ALA A 46 10.86 0.01 23.39
N GLU A 47 10.32 0.05 22.17
CA GLU A 47 11.06 0.17 20.94
C GLU A 47 10.72 1.52 20.30
N TYR A 48 11.74 2.28 19.90
CA TYR A 48 11.62 3.61 19.33
C TYR A 48 12.22 3.64 17.94
N GLY A 49 11.40 3.89 16.93
CA GLY A 49 11.85 4.14 15.56
C GLY A 49 11.75 5.62 15.21
N THR A 50 12.64 6.08 14.34
CA THR A 50 12.61 7.44 13.80
C THR A 50 12.96 7.40 12.32
N ALA A 51 12.18 8.09 11.51
CA ALA A 51 12.38 8.22 10.09
C ALA A 51 12.22 9.68 9.66
N VAL A 52 12.95 10.03 8.62
CA VAL A 52 12.86 11.31 7.93
C VAL A 52 12.24 11.06 6.58
N ILE A 53 11.25 11.87 6.24
CA ILE A 53 10.51 11.78 4.99
C ILE A 53 10.70 13.09 4.26
N SER A 54 11.14 13.00 3.01
CA SER A 54 11.14 14.12 2.09
C SER A 54 9.93 14.05 1.18
N ARG A 55 9.24 15.17 1.05
CA ARG A 55 8.09 15.35 0.16
C ARG A 55 8.32 16.53 -0.78
N ILE A 56 7.92 16.37 -2.03
CA ILE A 56 7.86 17.45 -3.01
C ILE A 56 6.43 18.01 -3.04
N ASP A 57 6.28 19.27 -2.63
CA ASP A 57 5.03 20.02 -2.63
C ASP A 57 5.15 21.12 -3.69
N GLY A 58 4.84 20.76 -4.95
CA GLY A 58 5.03 21.64 -6.10
C GLY A 58 6.52 21.94 -6.36
N ASP A 59 6.92 23.21 -6.22
CA ASP A 59 8.31 23.67 -6.37
C ASP A 59 9.11 23.65 -5.06
N ARG A 60 8.51 23.18 -3.95
CA ARG A 60 9.14 23.17 -2.63
C ARG A 60 9.32 21.77 -2.09
N ARG A 61 10.42 21.57 -1.37
CA ARG A 61 10.69 20.35 -0.61
C ARG A 61 10.30 20.59 0.84
N ARG A 62 9.60 19.62 1.44
CA ARG A 62 9.25 19.59 2.86
C ARG A 62 9.88 18.36 3.50
N ILE A 63 10.48 18.55 4.67
CA ILE A 63 11.07 17.46 5.45
C ILE A 63 10.22 17.24 6.70
N TYR A 64 9.80 16.01 6.89
CA TYR A 64 9.09 15.55 8.06
C TYR A 64 9.95 14.57 8.84
N THR A 65 9.84 14.60 10.17
CA THR A 65 10.36 13.55 11.04
C THR A 65 9.19 12.77 11.61
N ALA A 66 9.11 11.49 11.29
CA ALA A 66 8.14 10.56 11.84
C ALA A 66 8.80 9.69 12.91
N ARG A 67 8.11 9.47 14.02
CA ARG A 67 8.62 8.71 15.17
C ARG A 67 7.54 7.75 15.62
N TYR A 68 7.94 6.54 16.02
CA TYR A 68 7.04 5.62 16.71
C TYR A 68 7.62 5.17 18.04
N THR A 69 6.73 4.86 18.97
CA THR A 69 7.02 4.15 20.22
C THR A 69 6.15 2.91 20.29
N ALA A 70 6.78 1.72 20.34
CA ALA A 70 6.10 0.43 20.45
C ALA A 70 6.46 -0.26 21.78
N LEU A 71 5.47 -0.54 22.60
CA LEU A 71 5.67 -1.20 23.89
C LEU A 71 5.83 -2.71 23.71
N ILE A 72 7.06 -3.20 23.87
CA ILE A 72 7.43 -4.60 23.59
C ILE A 72 7.26 -5.54 24.80
N LYS A 73 7.24 -5.03 26.04
CA LYS A 73 7.09 -5.84 27.25
C LYS A 73 6.36 -5.09 28.38
N GLY A 74 5.56 -5.79 29.17
CA GLY A 74 4.78 -5.23 30.29
C GLY A 74 3.26 -5.33 30.12
N LYS A 75 2.47 -4.73 31.01
CA LYS A 75 0.99 -4.75 31.01
C LYS A 75 0.35 -4.10 29.77
N LYS A 76 1.05 -3.17 29.11
CA LYS A 76 0.61 -2.47 27.89
C LYS A 76 1.29 -3.00 26.62
N ARG A 77 1.75 -4.25 26.63
CA ARG A 77 2.39 -4.89 25.47
C ARG A 77 1.47 -4.78 24.25
N GLY A 78 2.03 -4.33 23.12
CA GLY A 78 1.29 -4.10 21.88
C GLY A 78 0.77 -2.66 21.71
N GLY A 79 0.99 -1.78 22.70
CA GLY A 79 0.78 -0.34 22.54
C GLY A 79 1.71 0.22 21.46
N PHE A 80 1.16 1.04 20.58
CA PHE A 80 1.87 1.70 19.49
C PHE A 80 1.40 3.15 19.43
N GLU A 81 2.35 4.07 19.42
CA GLU A 81 2.13 5.50 19.28
C GLU A 81 3.02 6.01 18.15
N ALA A 82 2.45 6.83 17.25
CA ALA A 82 3.17 7.44 16.15
C ALA A 82 2.94 8.96 16.16
N VAL A 83 3.99 9.71 15.84
CA VAL A 83 4.01 11.18 15.81
C VAL A 83 4.77 11.62 14.57
N MET A 84 4.34 12.72 13.94
CA MET A 84 5.01 13.35 12.81
C MET A 84 5.15 14.84 13.07
N ASP A 85 6.33 15.37 12.79
CA ASP A 85 6.66 16.79 12.92
C ASP A 85 7.27 17.30 11.60
N GLU A 86 6.82 18.47 11.12
CA GLU A 86 7.49 19.16 10.01
C GLU A 86 8.75 19.85 10.55
N VAL A 87 9.90 19.50 9.98
CA VAL A 87 11.22 20.04 10.37
C VAL A 87 11.52 21.32 9.61
N GLY A 88 11.13 21.38 8.33
CA GLY A 88 11.36 22.55 7.50
C GLY A 88 10.88 22.40 6.07
N SER A 89 10.88 23.53 5.37
CA SER A 89 10.52 23.64 3.97
C SER A 89 11.48 24.55 3.23
N GLY A 90 11.93 24.13 2.05
CA GLY A 90 12.90 24.85 1.23
C GLY A 90 12.73 24.59 -0.26
N PRO A 91 13.59 25.16 -1.11
CA PRO A 91 13.63 24.82 -2.53
C PRO A 91 14.06 23.35 -2.73
N LEU A 92 13.78 22.78 -3.91
CA LEU A 92 14.02 21.36 -4.20
C LEU A 92 15.49 20.93 -3.99
N GLU A 93 16.43 21.84 -4.25
CA GLU A 93 17.88 21.62 -4.13
C GLU A 93 18.38 21.65 -2.68
N ALA A 94 17.58 22.16 -1.74
CA ALA A 94 17.96 22.32 -0.33
C ALA A 94 17.86 21.04 0.50
N LEU A 95 17.83 19.85 -0.13
CA LEU A 95 17.69 18.58 0.59
C LEU A 95 18.75 18.43 1.71
N HIS A 96 20.02 18.67 1.39
CA HIS A 96 21.10 18.52 2.36
C HIS A 96 20.99 19.51 3.53
N GLU A 97 20.61 20.75 3.25
CA GLU A 97 20.41 21.77 4.28
C GLU A 97 19.22 21.43 5.18
N LEU A 98 18.11 20.99 4.59
CA LEU A 98 16.92 20.60 5.34
C LEU A 98 17.16 19.32 6.16
N LEU A 99 17.92 18.36 5.63
CA LEU A 99 18.34 17.18 6.39
C LEU A 99 19.24 17.54 7.58
N ALA A 100 20.08 18.59 7.45
CA ALA A 100 20.90 19.07 8.55
C ALA A 100 20.08 19.74 9.68
N LEU A 101 18.85 20.17 9.41
CA LEU A 101 17.93 20.67 10.43
C LEU A 101 17.29 19.56 11.26
N VAL A 102 17.34 18.31 10.78
CA VAL A 102 16.82 17.17 11.53
C VAL A 102 17.65 17.03 12.80
N PRO A 103 17.03 17.15 13.98
CA PRO A 103 17.76 17.09 15.24
C PRO A 103 18.48 15.74 15.36
N VAL A 104 19.81 15.78 15.33
CA VAL A 104 20.64 14.61 15.60
C VAL A 104 20.38 14.19 17.05
N ARG A 105 20.02 12.92 17.24
CA ARG A 105 19.81 12.35 18.57
C ARG A 105 21.16 12.30 19.29
N ALA A 106 21.21 12.80 20.52
CA ALA A 106 22.45 12.85 21.32
C ALA A 106 23.09 11.46 21.58
N ASP A 107 22.32 10.39 21.46
CA ASP A 107 22.75 8.99 21.66
C ASP A 107 22.95 8.20 20.35
N ASP A 108 22.83 8.85 19.18
CA ASP A 108 22.88 8.21 17.87
C ASP A 108 24.05 8.78 17.06
N GLU A 109 25.17 8.06 17.10
CA GLU A 109 26.38 8.38 16.32
C GLU A 109 26.28 7.90 14.87
N GLU A 110 25.29 7.06 14.55
CA GLU A 110 25.13 6.47 13.23
C GLU A 110 24.23 7.34 12.35
N PRO A 111 24.66 7.68 11.11
CA PRO A 111 23.82 8.43 10.18
C PRO A 111 22.59 7.60 9.79
N PRO A 112 21.44 8.25 9.51
CA PRO A 112 20.27 7.54 9.06
C PRO A 112 20.51 6.90 7.69
N VAL A 113 19.95 5.71 7.51
CA VAL A 113 20.14 4.92 6.29
C VAL A 113 19.03 5.26 5.29
N PRO A 114 19.36 5.65 4.05
CA PRO A 114 18.36 5.81 3.00
C PRO A 114 17.73 4.47 2.65
N ILE A 115 16.41 4.45 2.48
CA ILE A 115 15.66 3.28 2.02
C ILE A 115 14.79 3.63 0.82
N GLU A 116 14.45 2.62 0.02
CA GLU A 116 13.56 2.78 -1.11
C GLU A 116 12.15 3.17 -0.66
N VAL A 117 11.59 4.24 -1.25
CA VAL A 117 10.24 4.74 -0.92
C VAL A 117 9.19 3.65 -1.16
N SER A 118 9.33 2.89 -2.25
CA SER A 118 8.45 1.78 -2.63
C SER A 118 8.38 0.65 -1.60
N LEU A 119 9.34 0.56 -0.67
CA LEU A 119 9.34 -0.41 0.42
C LEU A 119 8.30 -0.07 1.49
N TRP A 120 8.04 1.23 1.70
CA TRP A 120 7.05 1.73 2.67
C TRP A 120 5.71 2.05 2.03
N PHE A 121 5.77 2.59 0.80
CA PHE A 121 4.61 3.03 0.05
C PHE A 121 4.66 2.31 -1.30
N PRO A 122 4.28 1.03 -1.35
CA PRO A 122 4.22 0.33 -2.62
C PRO A 122 3.26 1.09 -3.55
N PRO A 123 3.62 1.25 -4.83
CA PRO A 123 2.73 1.91 -5.76
C PRO A 123 1.38 1.18 -5.74
N VAL A 124 0.30 1.93 -5.59
CA VAL A 124 -1.04 1.38 -5.74
C VAL A 124 -1.13 0.90 -7.19
N VAL A 125 -0.98 -0.40 -7.39
CA VAL A 125 -1.41 -1.05 -8.63
C VAL A 125 -2.92 -0.90 -8.63
N VAL A 126 -3.37 0.17 -9.29
CA VAL A 126 -4.75 0.27 -9.72
C VAL A 126 -4.92 -0.95 -10.61
N GLN A 127 -5.57 -1.99 -10.10
CA GLN A 127 -6.10 -3.02 -10.96
C GLN A 127 -7.09 -2.27 -11.83
N GLU A 128 -6.68 -1.95 -13.06
CA GLU A 128 -7.64 -1.66 -14.12
C GLU A 128 -8.59 -2.85 -14.09
N GLU A 129 -9.75 -2.64 -13.47
CA GLU A 129 -10.89 -3.52 -13.60
C GLU A 129 -11.17 -3.52 -15.09
N LEU A 130 -10.59 -4.49 -15.80
CA LEU A 130 -10.98 -4.80 -17.15
C LEU A 130 -12.51 -4.93 -17.07
N PRO A 131 -13.27 -4.13 -17.83
CA PRO A 131 -14.70 -4.29 -17.82
C PRO A 131 -14.96 -5.76 -18.16
N LEU A 132 -15.66 -6.44 -17.27
CA LEU A 132 -16.28 -7.71 -17.58
C LEU A 132 -17.20 -7.42 -18.75
N GLU A 133 -16.70 -7.57 -19.98
CA GLU A 133 -17.54 -7.71 -21.15
C GLU A 133 -18.41 -8.93 -20.85
N SER A 134 -19.60 -8.60 -20.39
CA SER A 134 -20.79 -9.41 -20.37
C SER A 134 -20.73 -10.39 -21.51
N VAL A 135 -20.45 -11.65 -21.19
CA VAL A 135 -20.86 -12.79 -21.99
C VAL A 135 -22.38 -12.74 -22.03
N ALA A 136 -22.89 -11.93 -22.97
CA ALA A 136 -24.27 -11.93 -23.36
C ALA A 136 -24.54 -13.30 -23.98
N GLU A 137 -25.06 -14.16 -23.12
CA GLU A 137 -25.89 -15.31 -23.44
C GLU A 137 -26.95 -14.87 -24.46
N GLU A 138 -26.66 -15.05 -25.76
CA GLU A 138 -27.71 -15.05 -26.79
C GLU A 138 -28.09 -16.51 -27.05
N ALA A 139 -28.80 -17.07 -26.08
CA ALA A 139 -29.68 -18.20 -26.33
C ALA A 139 -30.86 -17.71 -27.17
N VAL A 140 -30.73 -17.82 -28.50
CA VAL A 140 -31.87 -17.71 -29.42
C VAL A 140 -32.67 -19.00 -29.32
N GLU A 141 -33.68 -18.98 -28.45
CA GLU A 141 -34.68 -20.04 -28.34
C GLU A 141 -35.99 -19.61 -29.03
N ALA A 142 -36.41 -20.47 -29.97
CA ALA A 142 -37.74 -20.76 -30.50
C ALA A 142 -38.59 -19.62 -31.15
N ASP A 143 -39.05 -19.87 -32.38
CA ASP A 143 -40.50 -19.98 -32.57
C ASP A 143 -40.86 -20.91 -33.74
N ASP A 144 -41.71 -21.85 -33.38
CA ASP A 144 -42.40 -22.84 -34.18
C ASP A 144 -43.55 -22.13 -34.92
N THR A 145 -43.60 -22.18 -36.24
CA THR A 145 -44.84 -21.85 -36.96
C THR A 145 -45.04 -22.87 -38.07
N ASP A 146 -45.80 -23.88 -37.67
CA ASP A 146 -46.71 -24.72 -38.43
C ASP A 146 -47.39 -23.94 -39.58
N ASP A 147 -47.07 -24.29 -40.82
CA ASP A 147 -47.93 -24.00 -41.99
C ASP A 147 -48.40 -25.35 -42.52
N ALA A 148 -49.55 -25.77 -41.99
CA ALA A 148 -50.35 -26.84 -42.54
C ALA A 148 -50.96 -26.40 -43.88
N GLU A 149 -50.95 -27.33 -44.83
CA GLU A 149 -52.07 -27.68 -45.71
C GLU A 149 -51.55 -28.03 -47.11
N LEU A 150 -51.55 -29.33 -47.45
CA LEU A 150 -52.10 -29.77 -48.73
C LEU A 150 -52.51 -31.24 -48.63
N ALA A 151 -53.82 -31.40 -48.81
CA ALA A 151 -54.61 -32.62 -48.81
C ALA A 151 -54.08 -33.76 -49.70
N ALA A 152 -54.28 -35.00 -49.24
CA ALA A 152 -55.28 -35.92 -49.82
C ALA A 152 -54.97 -37.36 -49.36
N ALA A 153 -55.83 -37.90 -48.50
CA ALA A 153 -56.04 -39.33 -48.37
C ALA A 153 -57.45 -39.62 -48.90
N ASP A 154 -57.57 -40.38 -49.98
CA ASP A 154 -58.78 -41.14 -50.30
C ASP A 154 -58.45 -42.27 -51.29
N ILE A 155 -59.27 -43.32 -51.27
CA ILE A 155 -59.21 -44.61 -51.98
C ILE A 155 -58.27 -45.63 -51.31
N GLY A 156 -58.68 -46.79 -50.78
CA GLY A 156 -59.95 -47.54 -50.71
C GLY A 156 -59.55 -48.95 -50.25
N ASP A 157 -60.10 -49.49 -49.15
CA ASP A 157 -61.21 -50.48 -49.10
C ASP A 157 -61.07 -51.70 -50.06
N GLY A 158 -61.09 -52.91 -49.48
CA GLY A 158 -61.40 -54.19 -50.15
C GLY A 158 -60.20 -55.11 -50.41
N ASP A 159 -59.94 -56.17 -49.66
CA ASP A 159 -60.61 -57.50 -49.59
C ASP A 159 -59.89 -58.56 -50.46
N ASP A 160 -59.78 -59.77 -49.87
CA ASP A 160 -59.23 -61.06 -50.33
C ASP A 160 -57.75 -61.40 -50.01
#